data_AF-A0A2N2LSL5-F1
#
_entry.id   AF-A0A2N2LSL5-F1
#
_cell.length_a   1.000
_cell.length_b   1.000
_cell.length_c   1.000
_cell.angle_alpha   90.00
_cell.angle_beta   90.00
_cell.angle_gamma   90.00
#
_symmetry.space_group_name_H-M   'P 1'
#
loop_
_entity.id
_entity.type
_entity.pdbx_description
1 polymer ?
#
loop_
_entity_poly.entity_id
_entity_poly.type
_entity_poly.pdbx_seq_one_letter_code
_entity_poly.pdbx_strand_id
1 'polypeptide(L)'
;MLGVFDSQITGGKRYDLASLARRRANATYFESHGVDVLTGLSFGLDMTSLIQNDDLEPAAFILTYLDHFAQDVMDRLQRVK
;
A
#
# COMPACT_ATOMS: atom_id res chain seq x y z
N MET A 1 -1.55 7.53 11.36
CA MET A 1 -2.87 8.19 11.31
C MET A 1 -2.94 9.08 10.07
N LEU A 2 -4.09 9.14 9.40
CA LEU A 2 -4.32 10.10 8.31
C LEU A 2 -4.84 11.40 8.94
N GLY A 3 -4.15 12.52 8.76
CA GLY A 3 -4.62 13.82 9.23
C GLY A 3 -5.74 14.35 8.32
N VAL A 4 -6.87 14.73 8.89
CA VAL A 4 -8.05 15.25 8.19
C VAL A 4 -8.65 16.42 8.98
N PHE A 5 -9.13 17.43 8.27
CA PHE A 5 -9.82 18.59 8.86
C PHE A 5 -11.30 18.31 9.09
N ASP A 6 -11.93 18.97 10.06
CA ASP A 6 -13.36 18.79 10.38
C ASP A 6 -14.26 18.98 9.16
N SER A 7 -13.95 19.97 8.32
CA SER A 7 -14.68 20.27 7.07
C SER A 7 -14.67 19.12 6.05
N GLN A 8 -13.78 18.15 6.21
CA GLN A 8 -13.63 16.98 5.35
C GLN A 8 -14.41 15.76 5.87
N ILE A 9 -14.99 15.83 7.07
CA ILE A 9 -15.76 14.74 7.70
C ILE A 9 -17.17 15.18 8.17
N THR A 10 -17.50 16.47 8.10
CA THR A 10 -18.86 16.97 8.35
C THR A 10 -19.77 16.83 7.13
N GLY A 11 -21.09 16.84 7.37
CA GLY A 11 -22.11 16.85 6.30
C GLY A 11 -22.17 15.56 5.48
N GLY A 12 -21.82 14.41 6.08
CA GLY A 12 -21.81 13.10 5.41
C GLY A 12 -20.55 12.83 4.57
N LYS A 13 -19.59 13.76 4.55
CA LYS A 13 -18.29 13.55 3.91
C LYS A 13 -17.45 12.56 4.72
N ARG A 14 -16.70 11.69 4.05
CA ARG A 14 -15.88 10.62 4.66
C ARG A 14 -14.52 10.53 3.98
N TYR A 15 -13.78 11.64 3.96
CA TYR A 15 -12.51 11.75 3.24
C TYR A 15 -11.42 10.86 3.86
N ASP A 16 -11.54 10.59 5.15
CA ASP A 16 -10.77 9.60 5.89
C ASP A 16 -10.93 8.21 5.26
N LEU A 17 -12.18 7.71 5.12
CA LEU A 17 -12.45 6.42 4.51
C LEU A 17 -12.08 6.39 3.03
N ALA A 18 -12.36 7.46 2.29
CA ALA A 18 -12.05 7.57 0.87
C ALA A 18 -10.54 7.51 0.61
N SER A 19 -9.72 8.12 1.46
CA SER A 19 -8.26 8.07 1.37
C SER A 19 -7.71 6.70 1.77
N LEU A 20 -8.25 6.10 2.84
CA LEU A 20 -7.84 4.78 3.30
C LEU A 20 -8.20 3.68 2.29
N ALA A 21 -9.40 3.75 1.72
CA ALA A 21 -9.88 2.85 0.69
C ALA A 21 -9.05 2.98 -0.59
N ARG A 22 -8.70 4.21 -1.00
CA ARG A 22 -7.79 4.46 -2.13
C ARG A 22 -6.39 3.90 -1.90
N ARG A 23 -5.83 4.07 -0.70
CA ARG A 23 -4.55 3.44 -0.33
C ARG A 23 -4.61 1.91 -0.40
N ARG A 24 -5.74 1.31 -0.02
CA ARG A 24 -5.96 -0.14 -0.09
C ARG A 24 -6.20 -0.62 -1.53
N ALA A 25 -6.82 0.20 -2.37
CA ALA A 25 -7.16 -0.11 -3.75
C ALA A 25 -6.09 0.35 -4.77
N ASN A 26 -5.01 1.01 -4.33
CA ASN A 26 -4.04 1.67 -5.19
C ASN A 26 -4.65 2.64 -6.22
N ALA A 27 -5.73 3.34 -5.85
CA ALA A 27 -6.41 4.32 -6.70
C ALA A 27 -6.00 5.75 -6.36
N THR A 28 -5.86 6.62 -7.36
CA THR A 28 -5.46 8.02 -7.15
C THR A 28 -6.67 8.96 -7.12
N TYR A 29 -6.46 10.24 -6.81
CA TYR A 29 -7.48 11.28 -6.96
C TYR A 29 -7.55 11.83 -8.39
N PHE A 30 -6.82 11.21 -9.32
CA PHE A 30 -6.59 11.76 -10.65
C PHE A 30 -7.82 11.67 -11.55
N GLU A 31 -8.71 10.69 -11.35
CA GLU A 31 -9.99 10.64 -12.06
C GLU A 31 -11.20 10.40 -11.12
N SER A 32 -12.25 11.21 -11.29
CA SER A 32 -13.46 11.20 -10.47
C SER A 32 -14.61 10.38 -11.07
N HIS A 33 -14.56 10.01 -12.36
CA HIS A 33 -15.70 9.38 -13.05
C HIS A 33 -15.34 8.13 -13.89
N GLY A 34 -14.08 7.71 -13.94
CA GLY A 34 -13.60 6.55 -14.70
C GLY A 34 -12.83 5.50 -13.88
N VAL A 35 -12.70 4.28 -14.44
CA VAL A 35 -11.79 3.25 -13.89
C VAL A 35 -10.36 3.72 -14.15
N ASP A 36 -9.56 3.86 -13.10
CA ASP A 36 -8.21 4.44 -13.18
C ASP A 36 -7.34 3.58 -14.13
N VAL A 37 -6.95 4.12 -15.29
CA VAL A 37 -5.96 3.51 -16.19
C VAL A 37 -4.60 3.96 -15.72
N LEU A 38 -4.00 3.15 -14.84
CA LEU A 38 -2.75 3.46 -14.18
C LEU A 38 -1.58 3.17 -15.14
N THR A 39 -0.83 4.20 -15.53
CA THR A 39 0.42 4.04 -16.31
C THR A 39 1.63 3.72 -15.41
N GLY A 40 1.48 3.85 -14.09
CA GLY A 40 2.53 3.55 -13.12
C GLY A 40 1.97 3.45 -11.70
N LEU A 41 2.68 2.69 -10.85
CA LEU A 41 2.37 2.48 -9.45
C LEU A 41 3.62 2.76 -8.61
N SER A 42 3.44 3.31 -7.42
CA SER A 42 4.50 3.47 -6.42
C SER A 42 4.20 2.59 -5.21
N PHE A 43 5.13 1.71 -4.87
CA PHE A 43 5.03 0.87 -3.68
C PHE A 43 5.85 1.51 -2.55
N GLY A 44 5.26 1.56 -1.37
CA GLY A 44 5.95 1.96 -0.14
C GLY A 44 6.17 0.75 0.75
N LEU A 45 7.37 0.62 1.29
CA LEU A 45 7.72 -0.37 2.30
C LEU A 45 7.92 0.36 3.64
N ASP A 46 7.29 -0.15 4.70
CA ASP A 46 7.56 0.33 6.05
C ASP A 46 8.91 -0.24 6.51
N MET A 47 9.89 0.64 6.71
CA MET A 47 11.24 0.30 7.17
C MET A 47 11.49 0.74 8.61
N THR A 48 10.44 1.03 9.38
CA THR A 48 10.56 1.53 10.77
C THR A 48 11.39 0.57 11.65
N SER A 49 11.34 -0.73 11.39
CA SER A 49 12.15 -1.75 12.09
C SER A 49 13.66 -1.52 11.94
N LEU A 50 14.13 -1.03 10.78
CA LEU A 50 15.54 -0.70 10.56
C LEU A 50 16.00 0.53 11.35
N ILE A 51 15.06 1.38 11.79
CA ILE A 51 15.36 2.54 12.65
C ILE A 51 15.38 2.13 14.12
N GLN A 52 14.57 1.14 14.49
CA GLN A 52 14.42 0.70 15.88
C GLN A 52 15.46 -0.32 16.32
N ASN A 53 16.13 -0.98 15.36
CA ASN A 53 17.09 -2.04 15.64
C ASN A 53 18.29 -1.94 14.69
N ASP A 54 19.40 -1.41 15.20
CA ASP A 54 20.64 -1.21 14.44
C ASP A 54 21.35 -2.54 14.07
N ASP A 55 20.98 -3.66 14.70
CA ASP A 55 21.54 -4.98 14.37
C ASP A 55 20.90 -5.60 13.12
N LEU A 56 19.81 -5.02 12.60
CA LEU A 56 19.18 -5.49 11.37
C LEU A 56 19.95 -5.04 10.14
N GLU A 57 20.43 -6.00 9.36
CA GLU A 57 21.08 -5.73 8.07
C GLU A 57 20.00 -5.38 7.00
N PRO A 58 20.10 -4.20 6.35
CA PRO A 58 19.07 -3.75 5.41
C PRO A 58 18.82 -4.69 4.22
N ALA A 59 19.85 -5.33 3.65
CA ALA A 59 19.66 -6.23 2.53
C ALA A 59 18.91 -7.50 2.95
N ALA A 60 19.25 -8.11 4.09
CA ALA A 60 18.55 -9.24 4.68
C ALA A 60 17.10 -8.92 5.01
N PHE A 61 16.83 -7.70 5.50
CA PHE A 61 15.47 -7.22 5.72
C PHE A 61 14.65 -7.21 4.42
N ILE A 62 15.19 -6.63 3.34
CA ILE A 62 14.50 -6.58 2.04
C ILE A 62 14.35 -7.98 1.41
N LEU A 63 15.38 -8.81 1.48
CA LEU A 63 15.39 -10.16 0.92
C LEU A 63 14.23 -11.01 1.48
N THR A 64 13.94 -10.87 2.77
CA THR A 64 12.81 -11.57 3.41
C THR A 64 11.48 -11.26 2.72
N TYR A 65 11.23 -10.01 2.34
CA TYR A 65 10.00 -9.64 1.62
C TYR A 65 9.99 -10.15 0.19
N LEU A 66 11.14 -10.15 -0.49
CA LEU A 66 11.26 -10.67 -1.85
C LEU A 66 11.01 -12.18 -1.89
N ASP A 67 11.54 -12.93 -0.92
CA ASP A 67 11.34 -14.37 -0.82
C ASP A 67 9.87 -14.72 -0.58
N HIS A 68 9.20 -14.00 0.34
CA HIS A 68 7.75 -14.18 0.55
C HIS A 68 6.93 -13.85 -0.69
N PHE A 69 7.27 -12.77 -1.40
CA PHE A 69 6.58 -12.42 -2.63
C PHE A 69 6.76 -13.49 -3.71
N ALA A 70 8.00 -13.98 -3.90
CA ALA A 70 8.29 -15.05 -4.85
C ALA A 70 7.50 -16.33 -4.52
N GLN A 71 7.43 -16.70 -3.23
CA GLN A 71 6.63 -17.84 -2.77
C GLN A 71 5.14 -17.66 -3.06
N ASP A 72 4.54 -16.51 -2.71
CA ASP A 72 3.11 -16.25 -2.98
C ASP A 72 2.77 -16.31 -4.48
N VAL A 73 3.65 -15.78 -5.33
CA VAL A 73 3.50 -15.87 -6.79
C VAL A 73 3.49 -17.34 -7.24
N MET A 74 4.46 -18.14 -6.78
CA MET A 74 4.56 -19.54 -7.15
C MET A 74 3.35 -20.35 -6.68
N ASP A 75 2.91 -20.15 -5.45
CA ASP A 75 1.75 -20.83 -4.87
C ASP A 75 0.47 -20.51 -5.67
N ARG A 76 0.28 -19.26 -6.08
CA ARG A 76 -0.87 -18.87 -6.91
C ARG A 76 -0.82 -19.52 -8.28
N LEU A 77 0.34 -19.54 -8.93
CA LEU A 77 0.51 -20.17 -10.24
C LEU A 77 0.24 -21.68 -10.16
N GLN A 78 0.61 -22.35 -9.07
CA GLN A 78 0.31 -23.76 -8.87
C GLN A 78 -1.19 -24.04 -8.74
N ARG A 79 -1.98 -23.14 -8.15
CA ARG A 79 -3.44 -23.29 -8.02
C ARG A 79 -4.22 -23.11 -9.34
N VAL A 80 -3.58 -22.52 -10.35
CA VAL A 80 -4.18 -22.33 -11.68
C VAL A 80 -3.90 -23.52 -12.61
N LYS A 81 -2.93 -24.38 -12.27
CA LYS A 81 -2.75 -25.68 -12.92
C LYS A 81 -3.83 -26.67 -12.50
#